data_AF-A0A7S1DU58-F1
#
_entry.id   AF-A0A7S1DU58-F1
#
_cell.length_a   1.000
_cell.length_b   1.000
_cell.length_c   1.000
_cell.angle_alpha   90.00
_cell.angle_beta   90.00
_cell.angle_gamma   90.00
#
_symmetry.space_group_name_H-M   'P 1'
#
loop_
_entity.id
_entity.type
_entity.pdbx_description
1 polymer ?
#
loop_
_entity_poly.entity_id
_entity_poly.type
_entity_poly.pdbx_seq_one_letter_code
_entity_poly.pdbx_strand_id
1 'polypeptide(L)'
;MSRQQQSYASPSAGMRQGGYPGPGGVGQADPSGGFGGPGAIRRSTATPQPPQEHSGGQGYVYSGQIEKGQMHGKGTLTYPTGEKYDGDWQWGKRHGYGRMLFPDGARYAGNWVEDRVHGNGEHIYANGNRYAGDWVDGKITGVGVLTFADGETYEGELKDGRMQGRGTYTYVNGDRYEGEWKDDRRHGQGTVVYVARGGGGG
;
A
#
# COMPACT_ATOMS: atom_id res chain seq x y z
N MET A 1 44.07 -13.36 -16.09
CA MET A 1 43.53 -13.54 -14.73
C MET A 1 42.03 -13.70 -14.84
N SER A 2 41.53 -14.81 -14.31
CA SER A 2 40.25 -15.43 -14.66
C SER A 2 39.05 -14.61 -14.16
N ARG A 3 38.15 -14.24 -15.08
CA ARG A 3 36.85 -13.65 -14.75
C ARG A 3 36.00 -14.78 -14.16
N GLN A 4 35.97 -14.89 -12.82
CA GLN A 4 35.06 -15.82 -12.15
C GLN A 4 33.64 -15.43 -12.58
N GLN A 5 32.97 -16.33 -13.31
CA GLN A 5 31.53 -16.26 -13.49
C GLN A 5 30.93 -16.53 -12.11
N GLN A 6 30.75 -15.49 -11.31
CA GLN A 6 29.92 -15.60 -10.11
C GLN A 6 28.51 -15.90 -10.61
N SER A 7 28.07 -17.13 -10.38
CA SER A 7 26.70 -17.55 -10.65
C SER A 7 25.80 -16.78 -9.69
N TYR A 8 25.31 -15.62 -10.10
CA TYR A 8 24.25 -14.95 -9.36
C TYR A 8 23.07 -15.91 -9.28
N ALA A 9 22.65 -16.23 -8.06
CA ALA A 9 21.42 -16.95 -7.83
C ALA A 9 20.25 -16.22 -8.51
N SER A 10 19.18 -16.96 -8.82
CA SER A 10 17.98 -16.31 -9.34
C SER A 10 17.53 -15.24 -8.35
N PRO A 11 17.14 -14.04 -8.82
CA PRO A 11 16.57 -13.00 -7.98
C PRO A 11 15.48 -13.57 -7.07
N SER A 12 15.36 -13.02 -5.86
CA SER A 12 14.26 -13.35 -4.95
C SER A 12 12.93 -13.31 -5.72
N ALA A 13 12.13 -14.38 -5.58
CA ALA A 13 10.87 -14.50 -6.30
C ALA A 13 9.98 -13.27 -6.06
N GLY A 14 9.18 -12.88 -7.06
CA GLY A 14 8.32 -11.70 -7.00
C GLY A 14 7.34 -11.72 -5.83
N MET A 15 6.73 -10.57 -5.56
CA MET A 15 5.86 -10.43 -4.40
C MET A 15 4.59 -11.27 -4.54
N ARG A 16 4.29 -12.05 -3.49
CA ARG A 16 2.96 -12.60 -3.30
C ARG A 16 2.02 -11.46 -2.89
N GLN A 17 1.10 -11.09 -3.77
CA GLN A 17 0.12 -10.06 -3.47
C GLN A 17 -0.88 -10.59 -2.43
N GLY A 18 -0.92 -9.96 -1.26
CA GLY A 18 -2.00 -10.14 -0.30
C GLY A 18 -3.26 -9.42 -0.81
N GLY A 19 -4.43 -10.04 -0.64
CA GLY A 19 -5.69 -9.38 -0.97
C GLY A 19 -5.93 -8.22 -0.01
N TYR A 20 -6.13 -7.01 -0.53
CA TYR A 20 -6.67 -5.93 0.29
C TYR A 20 -8.11 -6.31 0.67
N PRO A 21 -8.44 -6.38 1.96
CA PRO A 21 -9.80 -6.64 2.37
C PRO A 21 -10.67 -5.54 1.76
N GLY A 22 -11.65 -5.94 0.95
CA GLY A 22 -12.77 -5.08 0.63
C GLY A 22 -13.50 -4.70 1.92
N PRO A 23 -14.30 -3.64 1.93
CA PRO A 23 -15.23 -3.42 3.03
C PRO A 23 -16.09 -4.68 3.11
N GLY A 24 -15.89 -5.49 4.15
CA GLY A 24 -16.93 -6.43 4.55
C GLY A 24 -18.16 -5.58 4.80
N GLY A 25 -19.15 -5.67 3.90
CA GLY A 25 -20.21 -4.69 3.67
C GLY A 25 -20.56 -3.95 4.96
N VAL A 26 -19.98 -2.76 5.13
CA VAL A 26 -20.32 -1.88 6.25
C VAL A 26 -21.71 -1.39 5.92
N GLY A 27 -22.70 -2.14 6.43
CA GLY A 27 -24.09 -1.77 6.36
C GLY A 27 -24.22 -0.31 6.76
N GLN A 28 -25.06 0.42 6.02
CA GLN A 28 -25.48 1.79 6.26
C GLN A 28 -25.44 2.08 7.76
N ALA A 29 -24.80 3.18 8.16
CA ALA A 29 -24.92 3.62 9.56
C ALA A 29 -26.42 3.68 9.83
N ASP A 30 -26.89 2.84 10.76
CA ASP A 30 -28.31 2.65 10.99
C ASP A 30 -28.94 4.01 11.29
N PRO A 31 -29.89 4.50 10.46
CA PRO A 31 -30.54 5.78 10.72
C PRO A 31 -31.46 5.75 11.96
N SER A 32 -31.59 4.62 12.66
CA SER A 32 -32.49 4.44 13.81
C SER A 32 -31.99 5.04 15.15
N GLY A 33 -30.79 5.61 15.21
CA GLY A 33 -30.38 6.48 16.31
C GLY A 33 -31.15 7.80 16.29
N GLY A 34 -32.33 7.83 16.90
CA GLY A 34 -33.33 8.90 16.83
C GLY A 34 -32.76 10.33 16.88
N PHE A 35 -32.89 11.05 15.76
CA PHE A 35 -32.67 12.50 15.70
C PHE A 35 -33.90 13.22 16.26
N GLY A 36 -33.78 13.73 17.49
CA GLY A 36 -34.78 14.63 18.07
C GLY A 36 -34.78 15.99 17.39
N GLY A 37 -35.88 16.32 16.72
CA GLY A 37 -36.53 17.65 16.60
C GLY A 37 -35.77 18.85 15.99
N PRO A 38 -36.43 19.74 15.23
CA PRO A 38 -35.79 20.89 14.61
C PRO A 38 -35.50 21.99 15.64
N GLY A 39 -34.20 22.23 15.92
CA GLY A 39 -33.70 23.33 16.73
C GLY A 39 -33.05 24.43 15.87
N ALA A 40 -33.47 25.67 16.12
CA ALA A 40 -33.13 26.91 15.44
C ALA A 40 -31.70 27.10 14.89
N ILE A 41 -31.63 27.75 13.73
CA ILE A 41 -30.40 28.21 13.05
C ILE A 41 -29.75 29.33 13.88
N ARG A 42 -28.61 29.07 14.53
CA ARG A 42 -27.72 30.11 15.03
C ARG A 42 -26.43 30.12 14.21
N ARG A 43 -26.04 31.31 13.75
CA ARG A 43 -24.79 31.56 13.00
C ARG A 43 -23.62 31.06 13.85
N SER A 44 -22.90 30.04 13.38
CA SER A 44 -21.76 29.46 14.10
C SER A 44 -20.45 30.04 13.60
N THR A 45 -19.71 30.69 14.49
CA THR A 45 -18.24 30.65 14.45
C THR A 45 -17.86 29.22 14.83
N ALA A 46 -17.79 28.33 13.83
CA ALA A 46 -17.66 26.89 14.06
C ALA A 46 -16.29 26.56 14.64
N THR A 47 -16.22 26.41 15.96
CA THR A 47 -15.22 25.55 16.61
C THR A 47 -15.26 24.19 15.90
N PRO A 48 -14.12 23.62 15.48
CA PRO A 48 -14.09 22.26 14.94
C PRO A 48 -14.77 21.33 15.94
N GLN A 49 -15.88 20.70 15.56
CA GLN A 49 -16.49 19.68 16.39
C GLN A 49 -15.51 18.50 16.49
N PRO A 50 -15.32 17.92 17.69
CA PRO A 50 -14.52 16.71 17.82
C PRO A 50 -15.10 15.62 16.91
N PRO A 51 -14.25 14.71 16.37
CA PRO A 51 -14.71 13.60 15.54
C PRO A 51 -15.83 12.82 16.24
N GLN A 52 -16.91 12.54 15.52
CA GLN A 52 -18.04 11.77 16.06
C GLN A 52 -17.69 10.29 16.00
N GLU A 53 -17.82 9.58 17.13
CA GLU A 53 -17.61 8.14 17.22
C GLU A 53 -18.91 7.38 16.93
N HIS A 54 -18.84 6.40 16.04
CA HIS A 54 -19.96 5.56 15.62
C HIS A 54 -19.56 4.09 15.73
N SER A 55 -20.19 3.37 16.66
CA SER A 55 -20.07 1.93 16.78
C SER A 55 -21.08 1.25 15.85
N GLY A 56 -20.59 0.51 14.86
CA GLY A 56 -21.46 -0.25 13.95
C GLY A 56 -21.90 -1.58 14.56
N GLY A 57 -23.01 -2.15 14.05
CA GLY A 57 -23.55 -3.43 14.51
C GLY A 57 -22.63 -4.65 14.35
N GLN A 58 -21.48 -4.49 13.69
CA GLN A 58 -20.43 -5.51 13.52
C GLN A 58 -19.22 -5.28 14.44
N GLY A 59 -19.34 -4.40 15.45
CA GLY A 59 -18.29 -4.12 16.43
C GLY A 59 -17.17 -3.19 15.95
N TYR A 60 -17.23 -2.70 14.72
CA TYR A 60 -16.28 -1.68 14.25
C TYR A 60 -16.57 -0.32 14.89
N VAL A 61 -15.52 0.49 15.04
CA VAL A 61 -15.61 1.87 15.52
C VAL A 61 -15.14 2.79 14.42
N TYR A 62 -16.02 3.69 13.97
CA TYR A 62 -15.68 4.78 13.07
C TYR A 62 -15.58 6.09 13.84
N SER A 63 -14.57 6.90 13.57
CA SER A 63 -14.42 8.26 14.09
C SER A 63 -14.11 9.20 12.93
N GLY A 64 -15.05 10.09 12.57
CA GLY A 64 -14.87 10.93 11.39
C GLY A 64 -16.12 11.67 10.94
N GLN A 65 -16.07 12.21 9.73
CA GLN A 65 -17.19 12.96 9.17
C GLN A 65 -18.24 12.00 8.59
N ILE A 66 -19.52 12.32 8.80
CA ILE A 66 -20.65 11.59 8.24
C ILE A 66 -21.52 12.55 7.44
N GLU A 67 -21.86 12.15 6.22
CA GLU A 67 -22.80 12.86 5.36
C GLU A 67 -23.92 11.90 4.93
N LYS A 68 -25.19 12.30 5.15
CA LYS A 68 -26.38 11.49 4.82
C LYS A 68 -26.32 10.05 5.33
N GLY A 69 -25.83 9.88 6.57
CA GLY A 69 -25.70 8.56 7.21
C GLY A 69 -24.57 7.68 6.65
N GLN A 70 -23.64 8.25 5.88
CA GLN A 70 -22.51 7.53 5.32
C GLN A 70 -21.19 8.19 5.71
N MET A 71 -20.15 7.38 5.92
CA MET A 71 -18.79 7.88 6.12
C MET A 71 -18.37 8.73 4.92
N HIS A 72 -17.88 9.93 5.19
CA HIS A 72 -17.47 10.90 4.17
C HIS A 72 -16.28 11.72 4.67
N GLY A 73 -15.52 12.36 3.79
CA GLY A 73 -14.40 13.22 4.19
C GLY A 73 -13.33 12.47 4.97
N LYS A 74 -12.75 13.06 6.02
CA LYS A 74 -11.71 12.42 6.83
C LYS A 74 -12.32 11.55 7.92
N GLY A 75 -11.75 10.36 8.12
CA GLY A 75 -12.10 9.52 9.25
C GLY A 75 -11.24 8.27 9.41
N THR A 76 -11.37 7.68 10.59
CA THR A 76 -10.66 6.49 11.02
C THR A 76 -11.67 5.38 11.29
N LEU A 77 -11.49 4.21 10.68
CA LEU A 77 -12.29 3.00 10.94
C LEU A 77 -11.38 1.95 11.60
N THR A 78 -11.81 1.40 12.73
CA THR A 78 -11.11 0.32 13.45
C THR A 78 -12.03 -0.89 13.54
N TYR A 79 -11.56 -2.04 13.05
CA TYR A 79 -12.28 -3.31 13.11
C TYR A 79 -11.92 -4.10 14.37
N PRO A 80 -12.83 -4.96 14.89
CA PRO A 80 -12.54 -5.85 16.02
C PRO A 80 -11.36 -6.80 15.76
N THR A 81 -11.14 -7.15 14.49
CA THR A 81 -10.08 -8.03 14.02
C THR A 81 -8.69 -7.37 14.08
N GLY A 82 -8.62 -6.05 14.32
CA GLY A 82 -7.38 -5.28 14.48
C GLY A 82 -7.01 -4.44 13.26
N GLU A 83 -7.66 -4.62 12.11
CA GLU A 83 -7.49 -3.75 10.95
C GLU A 83 -7.91 -2.32 11.28
N LYS A 84 -7.13 -1.35 10.80
CA LYS A 84 -7.42 0.06 10.95
C LYS A 84 -7.19 0.80 9.64
N TYR A 85 -8.19 1.55 9.20
CA TYR A 85 -8.07 2.52 8.11
C TYR A 85 -8.12 3.94 8.66
N ASP A 86 -7.23 4.80 8.20
CA ASP A 86 -7.20 6.23 8.50
C ASP A 86 -7.03 7.00 7.19
N GLY A 87 -8.05 7.74 6.76
CA GLY A 87 -7.96 8.40 5.46
C GLY A 87 -9.23 9.09 5.00
N ASP A 88 -9.27 9.31 3.69
CA ASP A 88 -10.41 9.87 3.00
C ASP A 88 -11.52 8.81 2.78
N TRP A 89 -12.75 9.28 2.86
CA TRP A 89 -13.98 8.52 2.72
C TRP A 89 -14.90 9.23 1.74
N GLN A 90 -15.58 8.45 0.91
CA GLN A 90 -16.62 8.96 0.02
C GLN A 90 -17.76 7.94 -0.03
N TRP A 91 -18.92 8.34 0.49
CA TRP A 91 -20.16 7.54 0.45
C TRP A 91 -19.97 6.13 1.02
N GLY A 92 -19.39 6.05 2.22
CA GLY A 92 -19.17 4.79 2.93
C GLY A 92 -17.98 3.96 2.42
N LYS A 93 -17.30 4.42 1.38
CA LYS A 93 -16.14 3.73 0.79
C LYS A 93 -14.84 4.48 1.08
N ARG A 94 -13.74 3.74 1.24
CA ARG A 94 -12.39 4.33 1.25
C ARG A 94 -12.14 4.96 -0.11
N HIS A 95 -11.69 6.21 -0.10
CA HIS A 95 -11.42 7.00 -1.29
C HIS A 95 -10.21 7.90 -1.02
N GLY A 96 -9.65 8.57 -2.02
CA GLY A 96 -8.59 9.56 -1.80
C GLY A 96 -7.33 8.94 -1.18
N TYR A 97 -6.65 9.67 -0.29
CA TYR A 97 -5.45 9.14 0.37
C TYR A 97 -5.82 8.51 1.72
N GLY A 98 -5.23 7.35 1.99
CA GLY A 98 -5.45 6.65 3.25
C GLY A 98 -4.34 5.70 3.64
N ARG A 99 -4.29 5.41 4.94
CA ARG A 99 -3.36 4.50 5.60
C ARG A 99 -4.13 3.30 6.15
N MET A 100 -3.69 2.11 5.81
CA MET A 100 -4.20 0.85 6.33
C MET A 100 -3.14 0.18 7.20
N LEU A 101 -3.56 -0.30 8.37
CA LEU A 101 -2.79 -1.18 9.25
C LEU A 101 -3.50 -2.53 9.34
N PHE A 102 -2.75 -3.60 9.14
CA PHE A 102 -3.23 -4.97 9.23
C PHE A 102 -2.84 -5.62 10.56
N PRO A 103 -3.57 -6.64 11.03
CA PRO A 103 -3.28 -7.34 12.29
C PRO A 103 -1.91 -8.03 12.32
N ASP A 104 -1.39 -8.42 11.15
CA ASP A 104 -0.05 -9.03 11.00
C ASP A 104 1.08 -7.99 11.01
N GLY A 105 0.76 -6.70 11.18
CA GLY A 105 1.71 -5.59 11.19
C GLY A 105 2.04 -5.04 9.80
N ALA A 106 1.52 -5.65 8.72
CA ALA A 106 1.61 -5.05 7.39
C ALA A 106 0.90 -3.70 7.37
N ARG A 107 1.35 -2.81 6.49
CA ARG A 107 0.75 -1.49 6.34
C ARG A 107 0.79 -1.00 4.90
N TYR A 108 -0.24 -0.26 4.52
CA TYR A 108 -0.32 0.43 3.24
C TYR A 108 -0.56 1.92 3.46
N ALA A 109 0.06 2.77 2.65
CA ALA A 109 -0.19 4.19 2.60
C ALA A 109 -0.23 4.65 1.14
N GLY A 110 -1.35 5.17 0.68
CA GLY A 110 -1.50 5.56 -0.72
C GLY A 110 -2.93 5.87 -1.10
N ASN A 111 -3.19 5.91 -2.41
CA ASN A 111 -4.51 6.28 -2.89
C ASN A 111 -5.48 5.08 -2.93
N TRP A 112 -6.76 5.42 -2.81
CA TRP A 112 -7.90 4.52 -2.80
C TRP A 112 -8.99 5.07 -3.72
N VAL A 113 -9.65 4.18 -4.44
CA VAL A 113 -10.84 4.48 -5.25
C VAL A 113 -11.84 3.37 -5.01
N GLU A 114 -12.99 3.74 -4.42
CA GLU A 114 -14.08 2.81 -4.12
C GLU A 114 -13.60 1.53 -3.43
N ASP A 115 -12.87 1.70 -2.32
CA ASP A 115 -12.30 0.62 -1.53
C ASP A 115 -11.17 -0.20 -2.15
N ARG A 116 -10.74 0.14 -3.36
CA ARG A 116 -9.58 -0.47 -4.00
C ARG A 116 -8.38 0.45 -3.87
N VAL A 117 -7.25 -0.12 -3.49
CA VAL A 117 -5.95 0.54 -3.63
C VAL A 117 -5.73 0.88 -5.11
N HIS A 118 -5.37 2.13 -5.40
CA HIS A 118 -5.25 2.64 -6.76
C HIS A 118 -4.21 3.76 -6.80
N GLY A 119 -3.69 4.10 -7.98
CA GLY A 119 -2.72 5.17 -8.16
C GLY A 119 -1.40 4.87 -7.47
N ASN A 120 -0.77 5.87 -6.86
CA ASN A 120 0.51 5.68 -6.16
C ASN A 120 0.30 5.25 -4.70
N GLY A 121 1.13 4.33 -4.23
CA GLY A 121 1.10 3.87 -2.85
C GLY A 121 2.31 3.05 -2.42
N GLU A 122 2.51 2.96 -1.12
CA GLU A 122 3.55 2.18 -0.47
C GLU A 122 2.93 1.08 0.39
N HIS A 123 3.40 -0.15 0.22
CA HIS A 123 3.06 -1.29 1.07
C HIS A 123 4.30 -1.83 1.76
N ILE A 124 4.26 -1.96 3.08
CA ILE A 124 5.26 -2.67 3.89
C ILE A 124 4.61 -3.94 4.38
N TYR A 125 5.14 -5.08 3.96
CA TYR A 125 4.61 -6.40 4.22
C TYR A 125 5.09 -6.91 5.58
N ALA A 126 4.32 -7.81 6.20
CA ALA A 126 4.68 -8.41 7.48
C ALA A 126 6.01 -9.18 7.43
N ASN A 127 6.42 -9.66 6.25
CA ASN A 127 7.71 -10.33 6.05
C ASN A 127 8.91 -9.36 5.92
N GLY A 128 8.68 -8.04 6.00
CA GLY A 128 9.72 -7.01 5.87
C GLY A 128 9.97 -6.51 4.45
N ASN A 129 9.39 -7.14 3.43
CA ASN A 129 9.44 -6.60 2.07
C ASN A 129 8.66 -5.28 1.99
N ARG A 130 9.03 -4.43 1.03
CA ARG A 130 8.38 -3.15 0.79
C ARG A 130 8.22 -2.91 -0.70
N TYR A 131 7.07 -2.39 -1.10
CA TYR A 131 6.83 -1.89 -2.45
C TYR A 131 6.38 -0.44 -2.40
N ALA A 132 6.89 0.40 -3.28
CA ALA A 132 6.42 1.76 -3.50
C ALA A 132 6.29 2.01 -5.01
N GLY A 133 5.10 2.33 -5.48
CA GLY A 133 4.87 2.55 -6.91
C GLY A 133 3.40 2.56 -7.27
N ASP A 134 3.14 2.21 -8.53
CA ASP A 134 1.80 2.23 -9.10
C ASP A 134 0.95 1.01 -8.68
N TRP A 135 -0.35 1.27 -8.54
CA TRP A 135 -1.39 0.32 -8.20
C TRP A 135 -2.62 0.56 -9.07
N VAL A 136 -3.25 -0.52 -9.53
CA VAL A 136 -4.55 -0.48 -10.21
C VAL A 136 -5.42 -1.59 -9.64
N ASP A 137 -6.58 -1.21 -9.08
CA ASP A 137 -7.57 -2.13 -8.52
C ASP A 137 -7.00 -3.16 -7.54
N GLY A 138 -6.15 -2.68 -6.63
CA GLY A 138 -5.49 -3.50 -5.61
C GLY A 138 -4.29 -4.29 -6.11
N LYS A 139 -3.91 -4.14 -7.39
CA LYS A 139 -2.78 -4.86 -7.98
C LYS A 139 -1.60 -3.96 -8.22
N ILE A 140 -0.41 -4.46 -7.88
CA ILE A 140 0.86 -3.85 -8.27
C ILE A 140 0.99 -3.90 -9.79
N THR A 141 1.17 -2.75 -10.42
CA THR A 141 1.45 -2.62 -11.84
C THR A 141 2.27 -1.36 -12.10
N GLY A 142 2.60 -1.02 -13.35
CA GLY A 142 3.32 0.22 -13.67
C GLY A 142 4.76 0.21 -13.21
N VAL A 143 5.28 1.36 -12.78
CA VAL A 143 6.66 1.50 -12.32
C VAL A 143 6.70 1.56 -10.80
N GLY A 144 7.71 0.93 -10.20
CA GLY A 144 7.88 0.99 -8.76
C GLY A 144 9.24 0.49 -8.29
N VAL A 145 9.43 0.65 -6.98
CA VAL A 145 10.59 0.16 -6.24
C VAL A 145 10.15 -0.94 -5.30
N LEU A 146 10.73 -2.11 -5.48
CA LEU A 146 10.62 -3.28 -4.63
C LEU A 146 11.88 -3.37 -3.78
N THR A 147 11.73 -3.36 -2.46
CA THR A 147 12.81 -3.58 -1.50
C THR A 147 12.53 -4.88 -0.76
N PHE A 148 13.48 -5.80 -0.81
CA PHE A 148 13.39 -7.08 -0.11
C PHE A 148 13.90 -6.94 1.32
N ALA A 149 13.45 -7.83 2.20
CA ALA A 149 13.82 -7.81 3.62
C ALA A 149 15.33 -7.99 3.87
N ASP A 150 16.05 -8.61 2.93
CA ASP A 150 17.50 -8.78 2.94
C ASP A 150 18.28 -7.54 2.45
N GLY A 151 17.59 -6.51 1.96
CA GLY A 151 18.16 -5.27 1.46
C GLY A 151 18.38 -5.24 -0.05
N GLU A 152 18.07 -6.31 -0.79
CA GLU A 152 18.06 -6.27 -2.25
C GLU A 152 16.97 -5.33 -2.76
N THR A 153 17.18 -4.72 -3.92
CA THR A 153 16.19 -3.83 -4.52
C THR A 153 15.97 -4.10 -5.99
N TYR A 154 14.76 -3.85 -6.45
CA TYR A 154 14.41 -3.76 -7.86
C TYR A 154 13.69 -2.44 -8.12
N GLU A 155 14.11 -1.73 -9.14
CA GLU A 155 13.45 -0.52 -9.65
C GLU A 155 13.15 -0.73 -11.14
N GLY A 156 11.88 -0.68 -11.51
CA GLY A 156 11.49 -0.94 -12.90
C GLY A 156 9.99 -1.17 -13.05
N GLU A 157 9.63 -1.84 -14.16
CA GLU A 157 8.25 -2.16 -14.47
C GLU A 157 7.76 -3.42 -13.72
N LEU A 158 6.55 -3.36 -13.18
CA LEU A 158 5.89 -4.50 -12.54
C LEU A 158 4.53 -4.77 -13.19
N LYS A 159 4.16 -6.04 -13.20
CA LYS A 159 2.81 -6.49 -13.58
C LYS A 159 2.36 -7.60 -12.67
N ASP A 160 1.19 -7.42 -12.04
CA ASP A 160 0.64 -8.36 -11.09
C ASP A 160 1.67 -8.76 -10.01
N GLY A 161 2.45 -7.78 -9.53
CA GLY A 161 3.47 -7.97 -8.48
C GLY A 161 4.76 -8.66 -8.92
N ARG A 162 4.93 -8.91 -10.22
CA ARG A 162 6.13 -9.52 -10.81
C ARG A 162 6.95 -8.50 -11.58
N MET A 163 8.27 -8.63 -11.53
CA MET A 163 9.21 -7.84 -12.34
C MET A 163 9.01 -8.16 -13.82
N GLN A 164 8.87 -7.11 -14.63
CA GLN A 164 8.61 -7.17 -16.07
C GLN A 164 9.35 -6.03 -16.78
N GLY A 165 9.34 -6.03 -18.12
CA GLY A 165 9.81 -4.89 -18.90
C GLY A 165 11.28 -4.56 -18.61
N ARG A 166 11.63 -3.28 -18.47
CA ARG A 166 12.98 -2.88 -18.09
C ARG A 166 13.07 -2.57 -16.59
N GLY A 167 14.21 -2.92 -16.00
CA GLY A 167 14.49 -2.56 -14.62
C GLY A 167 15.92 -2.84 -14.18
N THR A 168 16.25 -2.29 -13.02
CA THR A 168 17.53 -2.39 -12.34
C THR A 168 17.34 -3.19 -11.06
N TYR A 169 18.09 -4.28 -10.92
CA TYR A 169 18.15 -5.05 -9.68
C TYR A 169 19.49 -4.80 -9.01
N THR A 170 19.47 -4.38 -7.75
CA THR A 170 20.67 -4.18 -6.93
C THR A 170 20.73 -5.28 -5.87
N TYR A 171 21.82 -6.04 -5.91
CA TYR A 171 22.10 -7.10 -4.96
C TYR A 171 22.63 -6.53 -3.64
N VAL A 172 22.54 -7.29 -2.55
CA VAL A 172 23.04 -6.88 -1.22
C VAL A 172 24.52 -6.45 -1.27
N ASN A 173 25.30 -7.10 -2.13
CA ASN A 173 26.72 -6.83 -2.29
C ASN A 173 27.02 -5.53 -3.08
N GLY A 174 26.00 -4.82 -3.53
CA GLY A 174 26.05 -3.58 -4.30
C GLY A 174 26.17 -3.76 -5.82
N ASP A 175 26.44 -4.97 -6.30
CA ASP A 175 26.40 -5.26 -7.73
C ASP A 175 24.97 -5.00 -8.26
N ARG A 176 24.85 -4.67 -9.54
CA ARG A 176 23.54 -4.45 -10.15
C ARG A 176 23.42 -5.04 -11.54
N TYR A 177 22.23 -5.51 -11.87
CA TYR A 177 21.83 -5.89 -13.22
C TYR A 177 20.83 -4.87 -13.75
N GLU A 178 21.11 -4.31 -14.92
CA GLU A 178 20.22 -3.39 -15.64
C GLU A 178 19.82 -4.07 -16.95
N GLY A 179 18.53 -4.37 -17.16
CA GLY A 179 18.12 -5.11 -18.35
C GLY A 179 16.63 -5.41 -18.42
N GLU A 180 16.28 -6.34 -19.31
CA GLU A 180 14.90 -6.79 -19.46
C GLU A 180 14.53 -7.87 -18.43
N TRP A 181 13.26 -7.90 -18.05
CA TRP A 181 12.68 -8.77 -17.04
C TRP A 181 11.39 -9.38 -17.55
N LYS A 182 11.17 -10.65 -17.18
CA LYS A 182 9.94 -11.37 -17.47
C LYS A 182 9.62 -12.36 -16.36
N ASP A 183 8.50 -12.17 -15.68
CA ASP A 183 8.04 -13.03 -14.58
C ASP A 183 9.15 -13.29 -13.54
N ASP A 184 9.72 -12.21 -13.01
CA ASP A 184 10.77 -12.20 -11.98
C ASP A 184 12.14 -12.74 -12.44
N ARG A 185 12.30 -13.00 -13.73
CA ARG A 185 13.55 -13.49 -14.30
C ARG A 185 14.17 -12.46 -15.23
N ARG A 186 15.49 -12.33 -15.16
CA ARG A 186 16.28 -11.64 -16.18
C ARG A 186 15.92 -12.22 -17.56
N HIS A 187 15.68 -11.36 -18.51
CA HIS A 187 15.29 -11.67 -19.88
C HIS A 187 16.07 -10.79 -20.86
N GLY A 188 16.07 -11.16 -22.14
CA GLY A 188 16.62 -10.32 -23.20
C GLY A 188 18.05 -9.84 -22.95
N GLN A 189 18.28 -8.56 -23.25
CA GLN A 189 19.58 -7.90 -23.08
C GLN A 189 19.69 -7.24 -21.70
N GLY A 190 20.90 -7.25 -21.14
CA GLY A 190 21.20 -6.51 -19.93
C GLY A 190 22.70 -6.40 -19.63
N THR A 191 23.03 -5.50 -18.74
CA THR A 191 24.39 -5.20 -18.29
C THR A 191 24.51 -5.49 -16.80
N VAL A 192 25.59 -6.15 -16.40
CA VAL A 192 25.95 -6.30 -14.98
C VAL A 192 27.04 -5.27 -14.66
N VAL A 193 26.80 -4.45 -13.65
CA VAL A 193 27.76 -3.51 -13.10
C VAL A 193 28.24 -4.05 -11.76
N TYR A 194 29.55 -4.26 -11.66
CA TYR A 194 30.18 -4.73 -10.43
C TYR A 194 30.71 -3.55 -9.64
N VAL A 195 30.47 -3.55 -8.33
CA VAL A 195 31.08 -2.52 -7.47
C VAL A 195 32.59 -2.80 -7.42
N ALA A 196 33.38 -1.75 -7.67
CA ALA A 196 34.83 -1.85 -7.53
C ALA A 196 35.17 -2.16 -6.07
N ARG A 197 35.47 -3.42 -5.78
CA ARG A 197 36.04 -3.78 -4.48
C ARG A 197 37.47 -3.24 -4.48
N GLY A 198 37.67 -2.13 -3.79
CA GLY A 198 38.99 -1.52 -3.63
C GLY A 198 39.98 -2.58 -3.16
N GLY A 199 41.02 -2.81 -3.95
CA GLY A 199 42.20 -3.51 -3.48
C GLY A 199 42.78 -2.69 -2.35
N GLY A 200 42.55 -3.10 -1.11
CA GLY A 200 43.37 -2.71 0.03
C GLY A 200 44.77 -3.29 -0.19
N GLY A 201 45.55 -2.61 -1.04
CA GLY A 201 46.99 -2.70 -1.05
C GLY A 201 47.54 -1.69 -0.04
N GLY A 202 48.32 -2.18 0.90
CA GLY A 202 48.98 -1.40 1.95
C GLY A 202 49.26 -2.27 3.16
#